data_AF-A0A1G9IUF6-F1
#
_entry.id   AF-A0A1G9IUF6-F1
#
_cell.length_a   1.000
_cell.length_b   1.000
_cell.length_c   1.000
_cell.angle_alpha   90.00
_cell.angle_beta   90.00
_cell.angle_gamma   90.00
#
_symmetry.space_group_name_H-M   'P 1'
#
loop_
_entity.id
_entity.type
_entity.pdbx_description
1 polymer ?
#
loop_
_entity_poly.entity_id
_entity_poly.type
_entity_poly.pdbx_seq_one_letter_code
_entity_poly.pdbx_strand_id
1 'polypeptide(L)'
;MTWHSHLTWTSNSQTVYSTRHDGEIYHLWQHGTRPDDNGRSGYGWFLHGDDGRGFPRQDYELSLTLGSVLTRARQKAELLILGWQKAGRDRRGDEMWRAPDGDVHRLADVLSGAVPHTPAAP
;
A
#
# COMPACT_ATOMS: atom_id res chain seq x y z
N MET A 1 -18.58 -0.50 9.13
CA MET A 1 -18.61 0.72 8.30
C MET A 1 -18.01 0.36 6.94
N THR A 2 -17.94 1.27 5.97
CA THR A 2 -17.31 1.01 4.66
C THR A 2 -15.97 1.73 4.63
N TRP A 3 -14.95 1.18 3.96
CA TRP A 3 -13.69 1.89 3.69
C TRP A 3 -13.96 3.21 2.98
N HIS A 4 -13.44 4.32 3.51
CA HIS A 4 -13.44 5.62 2.86
C HIS A 4 -12.01 6.00 2.52
N SER A 5 -11.74 6.26 1.24
CA SER A 5 -10.42 6.70 0.80
C SER A 5 -10.23 8.16 1.20
N HIS A 6 -9.06 8.48 1.74
CA HIS A 6 -8.60 9.83 2.05
C HIS A 6 -7.64 10.38 0.99
N LEU A 7 -7.16 9.51 0.10
CA LEU A 7 -6.29 9.88 -1.00
C LEU A 7 -7.03 9.80 -2.33
N THR A 8 -6.83 10.82 -3.17
CA THR A 8 -7.30 10.78 -4.55
C THR A 8 -6.24 10.11 -5.41
N TRP A 9 -6.61 9.00 -6.04
CA TRP A 9 -5.75 8.26 -6.96
C TRP A 9 -6.06 8.64 -8.41
N THR A 10 -5.08 9.17 -9.12
CA THR A 10 -5.16 9.51 -10.54
C THR A 10 -4.60 8.36 -11.37
N SER A 11 -5.33 7.96 -12.42
CA SER A 11 -4.85 6.97 -13.39
C SER A 11 -3.91 7.62 -14.39
N ASN A 12 -2.66 7.13 -14.46
CA ASN A 12 -1.71 7.56 -15.48
C ASN A 12 -1.68 6.56 -16.65
N SER A 13 -1.94 5.29 -16.36
CA SER A 13 -2.11 4.20 -17.34
C SER A 13 -2.98 3.08 -16.76
N GLN A 14 -3.13 1.95 -17.47
CA GLN A 14 -3.81 0.76 -16.94
C GLN A 14 -3.07 0.12 -15.75
N THR A 15 -1.75 0.33 -15.64
CA THR A 15 -0.90 -0.32 -14.65
C THR A 15 -0.27 0.66 -13.67
N VAL A 16 -0.50 1.97 -13.81
CA VAL A 16 0.09 2.99 -12.93
C VAL A 16 -0.98 3.98 -12.47
N TYR A 17 -1.09 4.13 -11.16
CA TYR A 17 -1.85 5.17 -10.50
C TYR A 17 -0.94 6.03 -9.64
N SER A 18 -1.21 7.31 -9.50
CA SER A 18 -0.46 8.17 -8.56
C SER A 18 -1.37 8.92 -7.62
N THR A 19 -0.82 9.31 -6.48
CA THR A 19 -1.46 10.21 -5.52
C THR A 19 -0.41 11.13 -4.91
N ARG A 20 -0.86 12.25 -4.34
CA ARG A 20 0.00 13.21 -3.64
C ARG A 20 -0.41 13.30 -2.18
N HIS A 21 0.55 13.21 -1.27
CA HIS A 21 0.34 13.35 0.17
C HIS A 21 1.57 14.01 0.79
N ASP A 22 1.35 14.98 1.68
CA ASP A 22 2.42 15.70 2.41
C ASP A 22 3.58 16.21 1.52
N GLY A 23 3.24 16.69 0.32
CA GLY A 23 4.20 17.23 -0.64
C GLY A 23 4.85 16.20 -1.55
N GLU A 24 4.79 14.91 -1.21
CA GLU A 24 5.37 13.79 -1.94
C GLU A 24 4.38 13.16 -2.94
N ILE A 25 4.92 12.60 -4.02
CA ILE A 25 4.15 11.84 -5.02
C ILE A 25 4.45 10.35 -4.84
N TYR A 26 3.39 9.56 -4.79
CA TYR A 26 3.44 8.11 -4.68
C TYR A 26 2.83 7.47 -5.92
N HIS A 27 3.43 6.39 -6.38
CA HIS A 27 2.98 5.61 -7.53
C HIS A 27 2.61 4.20 -7.10
N LEU A 28 1.38 3.81 -7.37
CA LEU A 28 0.93 2.43 -7.29
C LEU A 28 1.06 1.80 -8.68
N TRP A 29 2.07 0.96 -8.86
CA TRP A 29 2.46 0.38 -10.13
C TRP A 29 2.34 -1.15 -10.11
N GLN A 30 1.68 -1.70 -11.14
CA GLN A 30 1.60 -3.14 -11.38
C GLN A 30 2.76 -3.62 -12.24
N HIS A 31 3.59 -4.50 -11.71
CA HIS A 31 4.68 -5.12 -12.45
C HIS A 31 5.02 -6.50 -11.89
N GLY A 32 5.95 -7.20 -12.56
CA GLY A 32 6.49 -8.47 -12.06
C GLY A 32 7.52 -8.26 -10.96
N THR A 33 7.68 -9.24 -10.08
CA THR A 33 8.89 -9.33 -9.24
C THR A 33 10.06 -9.84 -10.06
N ARG A 34 11.29 -9.60 -9.59
CA ARG A 34 12.42 -10.40 -10.06
C ARG A 34 12.12 -11.89 -9.82
N PRO A 35 12.56 -12.78 -10.73
CA PRO A 35 12.51 -14.20 -10.48
C PRO A 35 13.27 -14.54 -9.19
N ASP A 36 12.74 -15.46 -8.38
CA ASP A 36 13.48 -16.06 -7.28
C ASP A 36 14.58 -17.01 -7.80
N ASP A 37 15.37 -17.61 -6.90
CA ASP A 37 16.45 -18.54 -7.26
C ASP A 37 15.97 -19.80 -8.01
N ASN A 38 14.65 -20.04 -8.02
CA ASN A 38 14.01 -21.14 -8.75
C ASN A 38 13.36 -20.66 -10.08
N GLY A 39 13.62 -19.42 -10.49
CA GLY A 39 13.06 -18.82 -11.70
C GLY A 39 11.59 -18.43 -11.60
N ARG A 40 10.99 -18.43 -10.40
CA ARG A 40 9.58 -18.06 -10.21
C ARG A 40 9.46 -16.55 -10.11
N SER A 41 8.71 -15.95 -11.02
CA SER A 41 8.29 -14.56 -10.93
C SER A 41 6.87 -14.46 -10.36
N GLY A 42 6.65 -13.44 -9.53
CA GLY A 42 5.32 -13.01 -9.11
C GLY A 42 4.86 -11.81 -9.94
N TYR A 43 3.57 -11.51 -9.87
CA TYR A 43 2.99 -10.28 -10.41
C TYR A 43 2.10 -9.64 -9.36
N GLY A 44 2.19 -8.32 -9.20
CA GLY A 44 1.45 -7.64 -8.15
C GLY A 44 1.52 -6.12 -8.26
N TRP A 45 0.81 -5.47 -7.36
CA TRP A 45 0.86 -4.03 -7.17
C TRP A 45 1.89 -3.66 -6.13
N PHE A 46 2.65 -2.62 -6.42
CA PHE A 46 3.75 -2.13 -5.61
C PHE A 46 3.62 -0.62 -5.42
N LEU A 47 3.99 -0.14 -4.23
CA LEU A 47 4.04 1.28 -3.94
C LEU A 47 5.47 1.77 -4.10
N HIS A 48 5.63 2.83 -4.89
CA HIS A 48 6.89 3.48 -5.19
C HIS A 48 6.80 4.97 -4.84
N GLY A 49 7.92 5.56 -4.45
CA GLY A 49 8.07 7.02 -4.48
C GLY A 49 8.26 7.53 -5.91
N ASP A 50 8.10 8.83 -6.12
CA ASP A 50 8.43 9.49 -7.38
C ASP A 50 9.95 9.69 -7.55
N ASP A 51 10.43 9.61 -8.78
CA ASP A 51 11.84 9.77 -9.17
C ASP A 51 12.27 11.24 -9.37
N GLY A 52 11.37 12.19 -9.11
CA GLY A 52 11.56 13.62 -9.33
C GLY A 52 11.18 14.09 -10.74
N ARG A 53 10.73 13.19 -11.62
CA ARG A 53 10.34 13.47 -13.01
C ARG A 53 8.89 13.09 -13.29
N GLY A 54 8.11 12.71 -12.27
CA GLY A 54 6.74 12.24 -12.43
C GLY A 54 6.64 10.74 -12.72
N PHE A 55 7.72 9.97 -12.53
CA PHE A 55 7.74 8.53 -12.77
C PHE A 55 8.02 7.76 -11.48
N PRO A 56 7.52 6.52 -11.35
CA PRO A 56 7.87 5.66 -10.23
C PRO A 56 9.38 5.40 -10.21
N ARG A 57 9.99 5.48 -9.03
CA ARG A 57 11.35 4.98 -8.83
C ARG A 57 11.41 3.49 -9.23
N GLN A 58 12.48 3.08 -9.89
CA GLN A 58 12.64 1.70 -10.40
C GLN A 58 13.43 0.79 -9.45
N ASP A 59 13.64 1.22 -8.20
CA ASP A 59 14.30 0.44 -7.18
C ASP A 59 13.39 -0.70 -6.69
N TYR A 60 13.46 -1.81 -7.42
CA TYR A 60 12.77 -3.07 -7.11
C TYR A 60 12.99 -3.57 -5.67
N GLU A 61 14.08 -3.16 -5.03
CA GLU A 61 14.49 -3.63 -3.69
C GLU A 61 13.63 -3.05 -2.55
N LEU A 62 12.91 -1.94 -2.77
CA LEU A 62 12.05 -1.32 -1.76
C LEU A 62 10.56 -1.64 -1.92
N SER A 63 10.19 -2.37 -2.97
CA SER A 63 8.81 -2.56 -3.36
C SER A 63 8.20 -3.79 -2.69
N LEU A 64 7.65 -3.62 -1.49
CA LEU A 64 6.80 -4.65 -0.88
C LEU A 64 5.54 -4.85 -1.71
N THR A 65 5.28 -6.07 -2.19
CA THR A 65 4.01 -6.36 -2.87
C THR A 65 2.82 -6.07 -1.94
N LEU A 66 1.82 -5.39 -2.47
CA LEU A 66 0.55 -5.10 -1.82
C LEU A 66 -0.54 -6.11 -2.22
N GLY A 67 -0.18 -7.08 -3.06
CA GLY A 67 -1.08 -8.12 -3.58
C GLY A 67 -1.46 -7.88 -5.04
N SER A 68 -2.29 -8.78 -5.58
CA SER A 68 -2.67 -8.80 -7.00
C SER A 68 -3.94 -8.00 -7.33
N VAL A 69 -4.78 -7.72 -6.33
CA VAL A 69 -6.07 -7.03 -6.51
C VAL A 69 -5.91 -5.53 -6.30
N LEU A 70 -6.17 -4.73 -7.34
CA LEU A 70 -5.98 -3.27 -7.33
C LEU A 70 -6.68 -2.59 -6.15
N THR A 71 -7.95 -2.90 -5.89
CA THR A 71 -8.71 -2.28 -4.79
C THR A 71 -8.03 -2.52 -3.45
N ARG A 72 -7.61 -3.75 -3.16
CA ARG A 72 -6.88 -4.07 -1.92
C ARG A 72 -5.51 -3.41 -1.88
N ALA A 73 -4.81 -3.37 -3.02
CA ALA A 73 -3.50 -2.73 -3.11
C ALA A 73 -3.59 -1.22 -2.86
N ARG A 74 -4.59 -0.53 -3.40
CA ARG A 74 -4.84 0.89 -3.10
C ARG A 74 -5.11 1.14 -1.63
N GLN A 75 -5.96 0.33 -1.00
CA GLN A 75 -6.24 0.43 0.43
C GLN A 75 -4.96 0.29 1.27
N LYS A 76 -4.13 -0.72 0.97
CA LYS A 76 -2.84 -0.93 1.65
C LYS A 76 -1.82 0.17 1.36
N ALA A 77 -1.78 0.68 0.14
CA ALA A 77 -0.91 1.78 -0.23
C ALA A 77 -1.28 3.05 0.55
N GLU A 78 -2.58 3.33 0.66
CA GLU A 78 -3.09 4.44 1.46
C GLU A 78 -2.72 4.30 2.94
N LEU A 79 -2.84 3.09 3.52
CA LEU A 79 -2.37 2.84 4.89
C LEU A 79 -0.88 3.17 5.05
N LEU A 80 -0.02 2.71 4.14
CA LEU A 80 1.43 3.01 4.18
C LEU A 80 1.71 4.51 4.07
N ILE A 81 1.01 5.21 3.18
CA ILE A 81 1.15 6.66 3.00
C ILE A 81 0.71 7.41 4.26
N LEU A 82 -0.34 6.96 4.93
CA LEU A 82 -0.84 7.52 6.20
C LEU A 82 -0.03 7.08 7.43
N GLY A 83 1.14 6.44 7.24
CA GLY A 83 2.06 6.08 8.32
C GLY A 83 1.79 4.74 9.00
N TRP A 84 0.82 3.95 8.54
CA TRP A 84 0.65 2.58 9.02
C TRP A 84 1.77 1.68 8.52
N GLN A 85 2.07 0.61 9.26
CA GLN A 85 3.14 -0.32 8.92
C GLN A 85 2.66 -1.77 8.95
N LYS A 86 3.21 -2.63 8.09
CA LYS A 86 2.96 -4.08 8.18
C LYS A 86 3.57 -4.61 9.48
N ALA A 87 2.75 -5.32 10.27
CA ALA A 87 3.15 -5.87 11.58
C ALA A 87 3.24 -7.41 11.58
N GLY A 88 3.16 -8.04 10.42
CA GLY A 88 3.23 -9.50 10.26
C GLY A 88 1.85 -10.15 10.19
N ARG A 89 1.70 -11.31 10.83
CA ARG A 89 0.46 -12.08 10.88
C ARG A 89 0.16 -12.55 12.28
N ASP A 90 -1.13 -12.68 12.61
CA ASP A 90 -1.54 -13.31 13.87
C ASP A 90 -1.48 -14.86 13.80
N ARG A 91 -1.85 -15.53 14.89
CA ARG A 91 -1.85 -17.00 14.98
C ARG A 91 -2.82 -17.69 14.00
N ARG A 92 -3.79 -16.96 13.46
CA ARG A 92 -4.75 -17.44 12.46
C ARG A 92 -4.28 -17.17 11.03
N GLY A 93 -3.14 -16.49 10.88
CA GLY A 93 -2.59 -16.07 9.60
C GLY A 93 -3.17 -14.76 9.10
N ASP A 94 -3.99 -14.06 9.88
CA ASP A 94 -4.58 -12.78 9.49
C ASP A 94 -3.49 -11.71 9.44
N GLU A 95 -3.52 -10.87 8.41
CA GLU A 95 -2.53 -9.80 8.21
C GLU A 95 -2.72 -8.71 9.27
N MET A 96 -1.64 -8.37 9.98
CA MET A 96 -1.62 -7.39 11.05
C MET A 96 -0.93 -6.12 10.60
N TRP A 97 -1.47 -4.98 10.99
CA TRP A 97 -0.96 -3.65 10.66
C TRP A 97 -0.86 -2.81 11.92
N ARG A 98 0.24 -2.07 12.05
CA ARG A 98 0.52 -1.16 13.14
C ARG A 98 0.09 0.24 12.74
N ALA A 99 -0.75 0.86 13.55
CA ALA A 99 -1.15 2.26 13.43
C ALA A 99 0.01 3.21 13.78
N PRO A 100 -0.03 4.48 13.36
CA PRO A 100 0.99 5.46 13.68
C PRO A 100 1.20 5.71 15.19
N ASP A 101 0.18 5.48 16.02
CA ASP A 101 0.25 5.55 17.48
C ASP A 101 0.94 4.33 18.14
N GLY A 102 1.21 3.28 17.36
CA GLY A 102 1.88 2.06 17.79
C GLY A 102 0.95 0.87 18.00
N ASP A 103 -0.37 1.04 17.99
CA ASP A 103 -1.31 -0.06 18.21
C ASP A 103 -1.39 -1.01 17.00
N VAL A 104 -1.63 -2.29 17.26
CA VAL A 104 -1.63 -3.33 16.22
C VAL A 104 -3.04 -3.87 16.02
N HIS A 105 -3.52 -3.77 14.78
CA HIS A 105 -4.87 -4.17 14.40
C HIS A 105 -4.84 -5.17 13.26
N ARG A 106 -5.90 -5.98 13.14
CA ARG A 106 -6.08 -6.80 11.93
C ARG A 106 -6.41 -5.89 10.77
N LEU A 107 -5.80 -6.16 9.62
CA LEU A 107 -6.13 -5.46 8.38
C LEU A 107 -7.63 -5.56 8.06
N ALA A 108 -8.26 -6.71 8.31
CA ALA A 108 -9.69 -6.88 8.07
C ALA A 108 -10.54 -5.87 8.86
N ASP A 109 -10.19 -5.62 10.12
CA ASP A 109 -10.91 -4.69 11.00
C ASP A 109 -10.73 -3.25 10.52
N VAL A 110 -9.50 -2.87 10.15
CA VAL A 110 -9.17 -1.57 9.55
C VAL A 110 -9.95 -1.35 8.25
N LEU A 111 -9.91 -2.31 7.32
CA LEU A 111 -10.57 -2.19 6.02
C LEU A 111 -12.11 -2.26 6.10
N SER A 112 -12.66 -2.77 7.20
CA SER A 112 -14.09 -2.72 7.51
C SER A 112 -14.52 -1.44 8.24
N GLY A 113 -13.56 -0.56 8.56
CA GLY A 113 -13.77 0.64 9.37
C GLY A 113 -14.17 0.34 10.82
N ALA A 114 -13.95 -0.88 11.31
CA ALA A 114 -14.07 -1.20 12.73
C ALA A 114 -12.93 -0.55 13.54
N VAL A 115 -11.78 -0.34 12.90
CA VAL A 115 -10.68 0.50 13.39
C VAL A 115 -10.55 1.68 12.43
N PRO A 116 -10.59 2.94 12.92
CA PRO A 116 -10.38 4.11 12.08
C PRO A 116 -8.94 4.14 11.56
N HIS A 117 -8.76 4.41 10.26
CA HIS A 117 -7.44 4.49 9.61
C HIS A 117 -6.95 5.92 9.39
N THR A 118 -7.72 6.91 9.84
CA THR A 118 -7.34 8.32 9.82
C THR A 118 -6.54 8.71 11.06
N PRO A 119 -5.60 9.66 10.95
CA PRO A 119 -5.11 10.38 12.12
C PRO A 119 -6.31 11.00 12.86
N ALA A 120 -6.30 10.96 14.20
CA ALA A 120 -7.21 11.81 14.97
C ALA A 120 -6.98 13.25 14.52
N ALA A 121 -8.05 13.99 14.22
CA ALA A 121 -7.94 15.41 13.93
C ALA A 121 -7.21 16.10 15.10
N PRO A 122 -6.34 17.09 14.83
CA PRO A 122 -5.67 17.85 15.88
C PRO A 122 -6.67 18.60 16.78
#